data_AF-A0A1A7XSA7-F1
#
_entry.id   AF-A0A1A7XSA7-F1
#
_cell.length_a   1.000
_cell.length_b   1.000
_cell.length_c   1.000
_cell.angle_alpha   90.00
_cell.angle_beta   90.00
_cell.angle_gamma   90.00
#
_symmetry.space_group_name_H-M   'P 1'
#
loop_
_entity.id
_entity.type
_entity.pdbx_description
1 polymer ?
#
loop_
_entity_poly.entity_id
_entity_poly.type
_entity_poly.pdbx_seq_one_letter_code
_entity_poly.pdbx_strand_id
1 'polypeptide(L)'
;FNDKTSNPNQENFRSLSFPKLTVITDYLLLFRVSGLDSLSILFPNLSVIRGRNVFYGFTLVVYEMTSLKDIGLYNLRNITRGAVRIEKNPELCYLDSM
;
A
#
# COMPACT_ATOMS: atom_id res chain seq x y z
N PHE A 1 -23.53 22.92 -0.37
CA PHE A 1 -23.48 21.83 0.62
C PHE A 1 -22.96 20.60 -0.10
N ASN A 2 -21.73 20.18 0.22
CA ASN A 2 -20.99 19.16 -0.52
C ASN A 2 -21.68 17.80 -0.42
N ASP A 3 -22.11 17.28 -1.56
CA ASP A 3 -22.51 15.89 -1.76
C ASP A 3 -21.23 15.04 -1.74
N LYS A 4 -20.88 14.51 -0.56
CA LYS A 4 -19.80 13.53 -0.42
C LYS A 4 -20.34 12.21 -0.97
N THR A 5 -20.01 11.93 -2.22
CA THR A 5 -20.13 10.61 -2.85
C THR A 5 -19.26 9.62 -2.05
N SER A 6 -19.81 9.02 -1.01
CA SER A 6 -19.15 7.95 -0.25
C SER A 6 -19.22 6.68 -1.09
N ASN A 7 -18.11 6.35 -1.75
CA ASN A 7 -17.96 5.03 -2.34
C ASN A 7 -18.09 3.99 -1.22
N PRO A 8 -19.06 3.06 -1.25
CA PRO A 8 -19.30 2.11 -0.16
C PRO A 8 -18.07 1.23 0.13
N ASN A 9 -17.21 1.04 -0.86
CA ASN A 9 -15.96 0.29 -0.71
C ASN A 9 -14.93 1.01 0.18
N GLN A 10 -14.96 2.34 0.24
CA GLN A 10 -13.98 3.16 0.96
C GLN A 10 -14.15 3.04 2.48
N GLU A 11 -15.40 2.91 2.95
CA GLU A 11 -15.72 2.66 4.36
C GLU A 11 -15.29 1.24 4.80
N ASN A 12 -15.39 0.25 3.91
CA ASN A 12 -14.98 -1.13 4.21
C ASN A 12 -13.48 -1.23 4.51
N PHE A 13 -12.62 -0.53 3.78
CA PHE A 13 -11.18 -0.57 4.02
C PHE A 13 -10.73 0.26 5.23
N ARG A 14 -11.51 1.27 5.66
CA ARG A 14 -11.21 2.05 6.86
C ARG A 14 -11.37 1.27 8.15
N SER A 15 -12.28 0.30 8.17
CA SER A 15 -12.47 -0.60 9.32
C SER A 15 -11.52 -1.81 9.30
N LEU A 16 -10.83 -2.04 8.18
CA LEU A 16 -9.94 -3.20 8.02
C LEU A 16 -8.50 -2.82 8.37
N SER A 17 -8.01 -3.37 9.48
CA SER A 17 -6.62 -3.17 9.93
C SER A 17 -6.01 -4.48 10.41
N PHE A 18 -4.74 -4.70 10.06
CA PHE A 18 -3.93 -5.85 10.42
C PHE A 18 -2.70 -5.41 11.23
N PRO A 19 -2.88 -4.91 12.46
CA PRO A 19 -1.77 -4.40 13.27
C PRO A 19 -0.78 -5.47 13.70
N LYS A 20 -1.15 -6.75 13.64
CA LYS A 20 -0.25 -7.87 13.97
C LYS A 20 0.69 -8.23 12.81
N LEU A 21 0.42 -7.74 11.59
CA LEU A 21 1.26 -8.03 10.44
C LEU A 21 2.51 -7.12 10.48
N THR A 22 3.63 -7.70 10.88
CA THR A 22 4.91 -6.99 11.00
C THR A 22 5.93 -7.39 9.95
N VAL A 23 5.82 -8.61 9.43
CA VAL A 23 6.78 -9.20 8.49
C VAL A 23 6.05 -9.86 7.32
N ILE A 24 6.47 -9.52 6.10
CA ILE A 24 6.09 -10.23 4.88
C ILE A 24 7.31 -11.02 4.40
N THR A 25 7.16 -12.33 4.22
CA THR A 25 8.29 -13.17 3.87
C THR A 25 8.66 -13.17 2.39
N ASP A 26 7.70 -12.85 1.53
CA ASP A 26 7.82 -12.94 0.09
C ASP A 26 7.60 -11.54 -0.50
N TYR A 27 6.45 -11.29 -1.12
CA TYR A 27 6.13 -9.99 -1.73
C TYR A 27 4.71 -9.54 -1.39
N LEU A 28 4.47 -8.23 -1.50
CA LEU A 28 3.17 -7.59 -1.41
C LEU A 28 2.78 -7.06 -2.80
N LEU A 29 1.64 -7.49 -3.32
CA LEU A 29 1.09 -7.05 -4.60
C LEU A 29 -0.28 -6.42 -4.38
N LEU A 30 -0.43 -5.17 -4.79
CA LEU A 30 -1.67 -4.40 -4.79
C LEU A 30 -1.97 -4.01 -6.23
N PHE A 31 -3.11 -4.47 -6.74
CA PHE A 31 -3.51 -4.26 -8.11
C PHE A 31 -4.98 -3.88 -8.18
N ARG A 32 -5.28 -2.71 -8.77
CA ARG A 32 -6.66 -2.23 -9.02
C ARG A 32 -7.59 -2.24 -7.80
N VAL A 33 -7.08 -1.94 -6.61
CA VAL A 33 -7.91 -1.80 -5.41
C VAL A 33 -8.46 -0.38 -5.34
N SER A 34 -9.79 -0.26 -5.33
CA SER A 34 -10.51 1.00 -5.18
C SER A 34 -11.04 1.19 -3.76
N GLY A 35 -11.04 2.42 -3.27
CA GLY A 35 -11.45 2.74 -1.90
C GLY A 35 -10.36 2.57 -0.84
N LEU A 36 -9.15 2.17 -1.23
CA LEU A 36 -8.01 2.15 -0.31
C LEU A 36 -7.26 3.48 -0.35
N ASP A 37 -7.44 4.29 0.69
CA ASP A 37 -6.81 5.61 0.80
C ASP A 37 -5.31 5.50 1.15
N SER A 38 -4.93 4.60 2.06
CA SER A 38 -3.55 4.39 2.49
C SER A 38 -3.28 2.98 3.05
N LEU A 39 -2.09 2.43 2.82
CA LEU A 39 -1.68 1.13 3.40
C LEU A 39 -1.34 1.25 4.89
N SER A 40 -1.11 2.47 5.40
CA SER A 40 -0.90 2.73 6.83
C SER A 40 -2.01 2.18 7.71
N ILE A 41 -3.26 2.25 7.24
CA ILE A 41 -4.45 1.80 7.96
C ILE A 41 -4.49 0.26 7.99
N LEU A 42 -4.19 -0.37 6.85
CA LEU A 42 -4.16 -1.83 6.73
C LEU A 42 -3.00 -2.46 7.49
N PHE A 43 -1.80 -1.91 7.36
CA PHE A 43 -0.56 -2.53 7.84
C PHE A 43 0.27 -1.53 8.66
N PRO A 44 -0.25 -1.05 9.80
CA PRO A 44 0.41 0.01 10.56
C PRO A 44 1.78 -0.41 11.10
N ASN A 45 1.98 -1.69 11.40
CA ASN A 45 3.22 -2.20 12.00
C ASN A 45 4.11 -2.98 11.03
N LEU A 46 3.82 -2.94 9.73
CA LEU A 46 4.64 -3.62 8.74
C LEU A 46 6.03 -2.96 8.68
N SER A 47 7.05 -3.73 9.01
CA SER A 47 8.41 -3.23 9.17
C SER A 47 9.46 -3.93 8.30
N VAL A 48 9.21 -5.19 7.95
CA VAL A 48 10.16 -6.00 7.19
C VAL A 48 9.49 -6.72 6.03
N ILE A 49 10.07 -6.60 4.84
CA ILE A 49 9.74 -7.43 3.68
C ILE A 49 11.00 -8.22 3.30
N ARG A 50 10.98 -9.54 3.49
CA ARG A 50 12.15 -10.40 3.28
C ARG A 50 12.45 -10.67 1.80
N GLY A 51 11.44 -10.74 0.93
CA GLY A 51 11.68 -10.97 -0.49
C GLY A 51 12.28 -12.33 -0.81
N ARG A 52 11.91 -13.38 -0.07
CA ARG A 52 12.39 -14.75 -0.38
C ARG A 52 11.99 -15.12 -1.80
N ASN A 53 10.72 -14.92 -2.14
CA ASN A 53 10.23 -14.90 -3.51
C ASN A 53 9.91 -13.47 -3.93
N VAL A 54 10.25 -13.14 -5.18
CA VAL A 54 10.02 -11.81 -5.77
C VAL A 54 9.17 -11.95 -7.03
N PHE A 55 8.22 -11.04 -7.21
CA PHE A 55 7.37 -10.99 -8.40
C PHE A 55 8.06 -10.15 -9.47
N TYR A 56 8.59 -10.78 -10.53
CA TYR A 56 9.37 -10.11 -11.58
C TYR A 56 10.53 -9.22 -11.05
N GLY A 57 11.15 -9.63 -9.95
CA GLY A 57 12.23 -8.86 -9.29
C GLY A 57 11.74 -7.85 -8.25
N PHE A 58 10.43 -7.70 -8.06
CA PHE A 58 9.84 -6.77 -7.11
C PHE A 58 9.26 -7.47 -5.88
N THR A 59 9.36 -6.82 -4.73
CA THR A 59 8.82 -7.28 -3.44
C THR A 59 7.67 -6.46 -2.93
N LEU A 60 7.52 -5.24 -3.42
CA LEU A 60 6.35 -4.42 -3.19
C LEU A 60 5.91 -3.88 -4.54
N VAL A 61 4.71 -4.23 -4.95
CA VAL A 61 4.13 -3.80 -6.22
C VAL A 61 2.80 -3.12 -5.94
N VAL A 62 2.70 -1.85 -6.31
CA VAL A 62 1.51 -1.01 -6.18
C VAL A 62 1.14 -0.49 -7.57
N TYR A 63 0.11 -1.08 -8.17
CA TYR A 63 -0.20 -0.86 -9.57
C TYR A 63 -1.69 -0.54 -9.79
N GLU A 64 -1.97 0.53 -10.53
CA GLU A 64 -3.33 0.97 -10.87
C GLU A 64 -4.23 1.18 -9.63
N MET A 65 -3.67 1.72 -8.55
CA MET A 65 -4.43 2.09 -7.37
C MET A 65 -5.01 3.49 -7.55
N THR A 66 -6.25 3.56 -8.06
CA THR A 66 -6.90 4.82 -8.42
C THR A 66 -7.36 5.67 -7.24
N SER A 67 -7.53 5.08 -6.06
CA SER A 67 -7.93 5.79 -4.83
C SER A 67 -6.80 5.98 -3.83
N LEU A 68 -5.61 5.43 -4.12
CA LEU A 68 -4.50 5.44 -3.19
C LEU A 68 -3.85 6.82 -3.19
N LYS A 69 -3.91 7.49 -2.04
CA LYS A 69 -3.37 8.83 -1.85
C LYS A 69 -1.97 8.81 -1.26
N ASP A 70 -1.72 7.85 -0.39
CA ASP A 70 -0.44 7.68 0.28
C ASP A 70 -0.12 6.19 0.44
N ILE A 71 1.13 5.81 0.22
CA ILE A 71 1.59 4.45 0.52
C ILE A 71 1.53 4.21 2.03
N GLY A 72 1.91 5.19 2.86
CA GLY A 72 1.75 5.08 4.32
C GLY A 72 2.51 3.92 4.97
N LEU A 73 3.53 3.36 4.33
CA LEU A 73 4.39 2.32 4.89
C LEU A 73 5.54 2.93 5.70
N TYR A 74 5.23 3.84 6.62
CA TYR A 74 6.21 4.61 7.40
C TYR A 74 7.10 3.74 8.30
N ASN A 75 6.60 2.58 8.73
CA ASN A 75 7.34 1.64 9.56
C ASN A 75 8.22 0.67 8.76
N LEU A 76 8.12 0.66 7.42
CA LEU A 76 8.90 -0.23 6.57
C LEU A 76 10.37 0.21 6.60
N ARG A 77 11.16 -0.49 7.41
CA ARG A 77 12.59 -0.19 7.62
C ARG A 77 13.51 -1.01 6.76
N ASN A 78 13.10 -2.23 6.41
CA ASN A 78 13.99 -3.18 5.76
C ASN A 78 13.29 -3.97 4.66
N ILE A 79 13.82 -3.86 3.45
CA ILE A 79 13.53 -4.74 2.32
C ILE A 79 14.81 -5.54 2.06
N THR A 80 14.80 -6.81 2.42
CA THR A 80 16.02 -7.63 2.37
C THR A 80 16.42 -8.01 0.95
N ARG A 81 15.44 -8.18 0.05
CA ARG A 81 15.66 -8.56 -1.34
C ARG A 81 14.55 -8.02 -2.23
N GLY A 82 14.86 -7.71 -3.48
CA GLY A 82 13.92 -7.21 -4.49
C GLY A 82 13.64 -5.71 -4.42
N ALA A 83 13.06 -5.18 -5.49
CA ALA A 83 12.78 -3.76 -5.65
C ALA A 83 11.32 -3.40 -5.32
N VAL A 84 11.05 -2.11 -5.16
CA VAL A 84 9.70 -1.56 -5.03
C VAL A 84 9.25 -1.02 -6.38
N ARG A 85 8.03 -1.36 -6.80
CA ARG A 85 7.40 -0.85 -8.02
C ARG A 85 6.08 -0.17 -7.67
N ILE A 86 5.98 1.10 -7.99
CA ILE A 86 4.79 1.92 -7.77
C ILE A 86 4.51 2.63 -9.08
N GLU A 87 3.44 2.24 -9.78
CA GLU A 87 3.10 2.78 -11.10
C GLU A 87 1.59 2.95 -11.26
N LYS A 88 1.21 3.93 -12.09
CA LYS A 88 -0.20 4.20 -12.44
C LYS A 88 -1.10 4.45 -11.21
N ASN A 89 -0.60 5.16 -10.22
CA ASN A 89 -1.37 5.56 -9.04
C ASN A 89 -1.62 7.09 -9.13
N PRO A 90 -2.67 7.54 -9.84
CA PRO A 90 -2.86 8.95 -10.18
C PRO A 90 -3.13 9.86 -8.98
N GLU A 91 -3.74 9.32 -7.93
CA GLU A 91 -4.02 10.04 -6.67
C GLU A 91 -2.84 10.02 -5.69
N LEU A 92 -1.77 9.26 -6.00
CA LEU A 92 -0.65 9.06 -5.08
C LEU A 92 0.21 10.31 -5.02
N CYS A 93 -0.03 11.13 -4.00
CA CYS A 93 0.63 12.40 -3.79
C CYS A 93 1.69 12.24 -2.70
N TYR A 94 2.81 11.58 -3.03
CA TYR A 94 3.95 11.46 -2.10
C TYR A 94 5.28 11.15 -2.80
N LEU A 95 5.57 11.86 -3.90
CA LEU A 95 6.86 11.76 -4.59
C LEU A 95 7.47 13.13 -4.91
N ASP A 96 7.13 14.18 -4.14
CA ASP A 96 7.80 15.48 -4.25
C ASP A 96 7.92 16.16 -2.89
N SER A 97 8.78 15.59 -2.04
CA SER A 97 9.26 16.26 -0.83
C SER A 97 10.74 15.96 -0.66
N MET A 98 11.55 16.33 -1.66
CA MET A 98 12.90 16.90 -1.52
C MET A 98 13.28 17.62 -2.81
#